data_AF-B4W221-F1
#
_entry.id   AF-B4W221-F1
#
_cell.length_a   1.000
_cell.length_b   1.000
_cell.length_c   1.000
_cell.angle_alpha   90.00
_cell.angle_beta   90.00
_cell.angle_gamma   90.00
#
_symmetry.space_group_name_H-M   'P 1'
#
loop_
_entity.id
_entity.type
_entity.pdbx_description
1 polymer ?
#
loop_
_entity_poly.entity_id
_entity_poly.type
_entity_poly.pdbx_seq_one_letter_code
_entity_poly.pdbx_strand_id
1 'polypeptide(L)'
;MFEFNSIDEALADLKAGRALVVVDDENRENEGDVICAAQFATPDMINFMAVEARGLICLALMGERLDALDLPLMVTKNTDSNQTAFTISIDAASHLGVTTGISAEDRARTIQIAINPHTKPCDLRRPGHIFPIRAREGGVLKRAGHTEAAVDLPRLAGLYPAGVICEIQNPDGSMARLPQLIQYAKQHNLKLISIADLISYRLEHDRFVYRETVAKLPTEFGTFKIYGYRNTLDKTEHVAIVKGDPDTFQDQPVMVRMHSECLTGDALGSLRCDCRQQLEAALKMIEAAGQGVLVYLRQEGRGIGLVNKLKAYSLQDMGLDTVEANERLGFPADLRNYGMGAQMLNDIGVKKIRLITNNPRKIAGLRGYGIEVVDRVPLLIESNDYNSIYLATKAQKLGHLLLQTYLVTVGIQWLDAPQPVTERYERLEKLRHLAASHNLLLQEEARPVAIALFGKPSLIVHLGFDQANLAEPDWYKDSNHPYCVAIAKILDTLSTWSQLGRLEFLVSTGVDPLLSLQVQLDRQMYSLSQCPSRVFEHLTTQKIYSFER
;
A
#
# COMPACT_ATOMS: atom_id res chain seq x y z
N MET A 1 17.27 16.23 10.25
CA MET A 1 15.94 15.59 10.19
C MET A 1 15.28 15.89 11.53
N PHE A 2 14.13 16.57 11.53
CA PHE A 2 13.38 16.81 12.76
C PHE A 2 12.58 15.54 13.09
N GLU A 3 12.43 15.24 14.37
CA GLU A 3 11.65 14.09 14.85
C GLU A 3 10.43 14.62 15.60
N PHE A 4 9.25 14.17 15.20
CA PHE A 4 7.99 14.52 15.86
C PHE A 4 7.91 13.87 17.25
N ASN A 5 7.14 14.47 18.15
CA ASN A 5 6.84 13.85 19.43
C ASN A 5 5.95 12.62 19.24
N SER A 6 6.04 11.65 20.15
CA SER A 6 5.13 10.51 20.12
C SER A 6 3.71 10.92 20.45
N ILE A 7 2.74 10.17 19.92
CA ILE A 7 1.32 10.40 20.24
C ILE A 7 1.06 10.19 21.73
N ASP A 8 1.70 9.22 22.38
CA ASP A 8 1.58 9.01 23.84
C ASP A 8 1.96 10.24 24.66
N GLU A 9 3.08 10.90 24.31
CA GLU A 9 3.50 12.15 24.97
C GLU A 9 2.47 13.26 24.77
N ALA A 10 1.95 13.39 23.55
CA ALA A 10 0.94 14.38 23.21
C ALA A 10 -0.38 14.14 23.96
N LEU A 11 -0.82 12.88 24.09
CA LEU A 11 -2.03 12.52 24.84
C LEU A 11 -1.87 12.79 26.34
N ALA A 12 -0.68 12.56 26.90
CA ALA A 12 -0.40 12.89 28.29
C ALA A 12 -0.47 14.40 28.55
N ASP A 13 0.07 15.22 27.65
CA ASP A 13 0.01 16.68 27.71
C ASP A 13 -1.42 17.19 27.60
N LEU A 14 -2.19 16.67 26.65
CA LEU A 14 -3.58 17.05 26.46
C LEU A 14 -4.44 16.69 27.68
N LYS A 15 -4.20 15.52 28.29
CA LYS A 15 -4.86 15.09 29.52
C LYS A 15 -4.52 15.98 30.71
N ALA A 16 -3.33 16.57 30.73
CA ALA A 16 -2.90 17.56 31.71
C ALA A 16 -3.43 18.99 31.43
N GLY A 17 -4.23 19.18 30.37
CA GLY A 17 -4.78 20.48 29.99
C GLY A 17 -3.83 21.36 29.18
N ARG A 18 -2.70 20.81 28.70
CA ARG A 18 -1.78 21.52 27.80
C ARG A 18 -2.30 21.46 26.37
N ALA A 19 -1.96 22.47 25.58
CA ALA A 19 -2.19 22.48 24.14
C ALA A 19 -1.07 21.72 23.40
N LEU A 20 -1.31 21.43 22.13
CA LEU A 20 -0.39 20.76 21.22
C LEU A 20 -0.31 21.56 19.92
N VAL A 21 0.77 21.37 19.17
CA VAL A 21 0.82 21.76 17.76
C VAL A 21 0.63 20.51 16.91
N VAL A 22 -0.32 20.55 15.98
CA VAL A 22 -0.61 19.46 15.05
C VAL A 22 -0.41 19.95 13.64
N VAL A 23 0.30 19.18 12.82
CA VAL A 23 0.53 19.50 11.40
C VAL A 23 -0.10 18.46 10.48
N ASP A 24 -0.61 18.92 9.35
CA ASP A 24 -1.09 18.05 8.29
C ASP A 24 -0.01 17.78 7.23
N ASP A 25 -0.38 17.04 6.18
CA ASP A 25 0.54 16.66 5.10
C ASP A 25 0.91 17.89 4.24
N GLU A 26 2.15 17.94 3.74
CA GLU A 26 2.64 19.02 2.88
C GLU A 26 1.78 19.21 1.60
N ASN A 27 1.08 18.17 1.15
CA ASN A 27 0.21 18.20 -0.03
C ASN A 27 -1.25 18.54 0.29
N ARG A 28 -1.59 18.83 1.55
CA ARG A 28 -2.95 19.24 1.98
C ARG A 28 -3.00 20.75 2.25
N GLU A 29 -3.03 21.20 3.51
CA GLU A 29 -2.96 22.63 3.85
C GLU A 29 -1.51 23.07 4.08
N ASN A 30 -0.64 22.12 4.48
CA ASN A 30 0.75 22.36 4.88
C ASN A 30 0.85 23.36 6.04
N GLU A 31 -0.11 23.27 6.97
CA GLU A 31 -0.32 24.21 8.07
C GLU A 31 -0.21 23.51 9.42
N GLY A 32 -0.10 24.32 10.48
CA GLY A 32 -0.09 23.83 11.85
C GLY A 32 -1.13 24.55 12.70
N ASP A 33 -1.85 23.78 13.49
CA ASP A 33 -2.87 24.29 14.41
C ASP A 33 -2.43 24.08 15.85
N VAL A 34 -2.70 25.08 16.70
CA VAL A 34 -2.74 24.87 18.15
C VAL A 34 -4.05 24.15 18.47
N ILE A 35 -3.95 22.97 19.09
CA ILE A 35 -5.09 22.17 19.51
C ILE A 35 -5.10 22.05 21.04
N CYS A 36 -6.23 22.37 21.68
CA CYS A 36 -6.48 22.02 23.09
C CYS A 36 -7.82 21.31 23.25
N ALA A 37 -7.97 20.49 24.30
CA ALA A 37 -9.25 19.85 24.58
C ALA A 37 -10.25 20.92 25.04
N ALA A 38 -11.47 20.91 24.50
CA ALA A 38 -12.45 21.98 24.71
C ALA A 38 -12.83 22.17 26.19
N GLN A 39 -12.82 21.09 26.97
CA GLN A 39 -13.04 21.14 28.43
C GLN A 39 -11.97 21.92 29.21
N PHE A 40 -10.80 22.15 28.60
CA PHE A 40 -9.71 22.94 29.17
C PHE A 40 -9.53 24.30 28.48
N ALA A 41 -10.53 24.73 27.68
CA ALA A 41 -10.54 26.07 27.09
C ALA A 41 -10.81 27.14 28.16
N THR A 42 -9.74 27.67 28.74
CA THR A 42 -9.74 28.79 29.68
C THR A 42 -9.59 30.14 28.95
N PRO A 43 -9.92 31.28 29.60
CA PRO A 43 -9.65 32.60 29.02
C PRO A 43 -8.18 32.78 28.63
N ASP A 44 -7.24 32.29 29.44
CA ASP A 44 -5.80 32.35 29.14
C ASP A 44 -5.44 31.55 27.88
N MET A 45 -6.01 30.35 27.71
CA MET A 45 -5.79 29.53 26.51
C MET A 45 -6.36 30.20 25.25
N ILE A 46 -7.56 30.79 25.34
CA ILE A 46 -8.17 31.50 24.23
C ILE A 46 -7.40 32.79 23.89
N ASN A 47 -6.89 33.49 24.90
CA ASN A 47 -6.02 34.64 24.70
C ASN A 47 -4.69 34.22 24.04
N PHE A 48 -4.09 33.11 24.51
CA PHE A 48 -2.89 32.53 23.91
C PHE A 48 -3.12 32.22 22.43
N MET A 49 -4.20 31.52 22.08
CA MET A 49 -4.55 31.25 20.69
C MET A 49 -4.72 32.55 19.89
N ALA A 50 -5.42 33.54 20.42
CA ALA A 50 -5.67 34.80 19.71
C ALA A 50 -4.39 35.64 19.47
N VAL A 51 -3.42 35.60 20.39
CA VAL A 51 -2.21 36.43 20.35
C VAL A 51 -1.02 35.71 19.70
N GLU A 52 -0.84 34.43 20.03
CA GLU A 52 0.34 33.65 19.63
C GLU A 52 0.05 32.76 18.42
N ALA A 53 -1.19 32.27 18.22
CA ALA A 53 -1.54 31.53 16.99
C ALA A 53 -2.13 32.46 15.92
N ARG A 54 -3.03 33.38 16.30
CA ARG A 54 -3.60 34.47 15.47
C ARG A 54 -4.56 34.04 14.35
N GLY A 55 -4.76 32.73 14.17
CA GLY A 55 -5.78 32.17 13.28
C GLY A 55 -7.21 32.32 13.78
N LEU A 56 -8.12 31.58 13.15
CA LEU A 56 -9.53 31.58 13.51
C LEU A 56 -9.80 30.54 14.59
N ILE A 57 -10.27 30.98 15.76
CA ILE A 57 -10.59 30.06 16.86
C ILE A 57 -11.88 29.30 16.52
N CYS A 58 -11.74 28.00 16.27
CA CYS A 58 -12.84 27.11 15.94
C CYS A 58 -13.06 26.06 17.02
N LEU A 59 -14.30 25.59 17.16
CA LEU A 59 -14.69 24.55 18.12
C LEU A 59 -15.07 23.27 17.35
N ALA A 60 -14.19 22.27 17.37
CA ALA A 60 -14.45 20.98 16.75
C ALA A 60 -15.35 20.11 17.63
N LEU A 61 -16.47 19.67 17.06
CA LEU A 61 -17.48 18.87 17.75
C LEU A 61 -17.89 17.64 16.93
N MET A 62 -18.27 16.58 17.63
CA MET A 62 -19.00 15.46 17.05
C MET A 62 -20.35 15.91 16.50
N GLY A 63 -20.75 15.29 15.38
CA GLY A 63 -22.00 15.61 14.69
C GLY A 63 -23.23 15.52 15.59
N GLU A 64 -23.32 14.48 16.42
CA GLU A 64 -24.42 14.28 17.38
C GLU A 64 -24.58 15.48 18.32
N ARG A 65 -23.47 16.07 18.78
CA ARG A 65 -23.52 17.22 19.68
C ARG A 65 -24.02 18.48 18.96
N LEU A 66 -23.61 18.69 17.72
CA LEU A 66 -24.10 19.80 16.89
C LEU A 66 -25.59 19.64 16.58
N ASP A 67 -26.03 18.41 16.29
CA ASP A 67 -27.45 18.10 16.02
C ASP A 67 -28.30 18.34 17.27
N ALA A 68 -27.84 17.92 18.46
CA ALA A 68 -28.52 18.16 19.72
C ALA A 68 -28.65 19.66 20.09
N LEU A 69 -27.71 20.48 19.62
CA LEU A 69 -27.71 21.93 19.84
C LEU A 69 -28.41 22.72 18.72
N ASP A 70 -28.94 22.05 17.69
CA ASP A 70 -29.53 22.68 16.50
C ASP A 70 -28.55 23.66 15.83
N LEU A 71 -27.36 23.16 15.51
CA LEU A 71 -26.29 23.90 14.83
C LEU A 71 -26.11 23.35 13.40
N PRO A 72 -26.94 23.77 12.44
CA PRO A 72 -26.80 23.37 11.04
C PRO A 72 -25.52 23.95 10.42
N LEU A 73 -25.09 23.33 9.31
CA LEU A 73 -24.01 23.89 8.48
C LEU A 73 -24.35 25.31 8.04
N MET A 74 -23.35 26.20 8.02
CA MET A 74 -23.54 27.61 7.65
C MET A 74 -23.98 27.77 6.18
N VAL A 75 -23.56 26.85 5.32
CA VAL A 75 -23.88 26.83 3.88
C VAL A 75 -24.46 25.48 3.47
N THR A 76 -25.42 25.51 2.55
CA THR A 76 -26.05 24.29 2.01
C THR A 76 -25.19 23.60 0.96
N LYS A 77 -24.41 24.35 0.19
CA LYS A 77 -23.45 23.85 -0.79
C LYS A 77 -22.05 24.33 -0.42
N ASN A 78 -21.26 23.43 0.16
CA ASN A 78 -19.88 23.74 0.55
C ASN A 78 -18.96 23.77 -0.68
N THR A 79 -18.39 24.93 -0.99
CA THR A 79 -17.45 25.15 -2.09
C THR A 79 -15.99 25.25 -1.64
N ASP A 80 -15.72 25.06 -0.35
CA ASP A 80 -14.36 24.98 0.19
C ASP A 80 -13.60 23.79 -0.41
N SER A 81 -12.32 23.96 -0.74
CA SER A 81 -11.49 22.89 -1.31
C SER A 81 -11.29 21.75 -0.32
N ASN A 82 -11.18 22.05 0.97
CA ASN A 82 -10.95 21.08 2.04
C ASN A 82 -12.27 20.55 2.65
N GLN A 83 -13.41 21.04 2.15
CA GLN A 83 -14.75 20.72 2.61
C GLN A 83 -14.91 20.86 4.13
N THR A 84 -14.29 21.88 4.73
CA THR A 84 -14.37 22.16 6.17
C THR A 84 -15.82 22.49 6.53
N ALA A 85 -16.38 21.73 7.47
CA ALA A 85 -17.81 21.71 7.75
C ALA A 85 -18.20 22.74 8.82
N PHE A 86 -18.07 24.02 8.50
CA PHE A 86 -18.51 25.11 9.38
C PHE A 86 -20.01 25.07 9.61
N THR A 87 -20.40 25.19 10.88
CA THR A 87 -21.76 25.50 11.30
C THR A 87 -21.94 27.00 11.46
N ILE A 88 -23.18 27.43 11.67
CA ILE A 88 -23.45 28.81 12.09
C ILE A 88 -22.65 29.18 13.35
N SER A 89 -22.07 30.39 13.38
CA SER A 89 -21.29 30.83 14.54
C SER A 89 -22.18 31.08 15.77
N ILE A 90 -21.60 30.92 16.96
CA ILE A 90 -22.34 30.95 18.22
C ILE A 90 -21.66 31.81 19.29
N ASP A 91 -22.48 32.36 20.17
CA ASP A 91 -22.11 32.89 21.48
C ASP A 91 -23.05 32.28 22.53
N ALA A 92 -22.59 32.11 23.78
CA ALA A 92 -23.54 31.81 24.86
C ALA A 92 -24.52 32.97 25.06
N ALA A 93 -25.73 32.66 25.52
CA ALA A 93 -26.73 33.66 25.86
C ALA A 93 -26.26 34.56 27.01
N SER A 94 -26.76 35.81 27.04
CA SER A 94 -26.33 36.81 28.04
C SER A 94 -26.58 36.38 29.49
N HIS A 95 -27.67 35.64 29.74
CA HIS A 95 -27.98 35.09 31.06
C HIS A 95 -26.99 34.02 31.54
N LEU A 96 -26.11 33.53 30.65
CA LEU A 96 -25.03 32.59 30.98
C LEU A 96 -23.68 33.28 31.21
N GLY A 97 -23.67 34.62 31.23
CA GLY A 97 -22.49 35.42 31.56
C GLY A 97 -21.62 35.83 30.37
N VAL A 98 -22.17 35.82 29.16
CA VAL A 98 -21.47 36.32 27.96
C VAL A 98 -22.00 37.71 27.59
N THR A 99 -21.10 38.66 27.34
CA THR A 99 -21.48 40.02 26.95
C THR A 99 -21.55 40.17 25.43
N THR A 100 -20.50 40.73 24.83
CA THR A 100 -20.36 40.95 23.39
C THR A 100 -19.93 39.70 22.65
N GLY A 101 -19.34 38.71 23.33
CA GLY A 101 -18.94 37.42 22.75
C GLY A 101 -17.47 37.30 22.38
N ILE A 102 -16.80 38.42 22.07
CA ILE A 102 -15.47 38.39 21.44
C ILE A 102 -14.29 38.26 22.42
N SER A 103 -14.49 38.62 23.69
CA SER A 103 -13.42 38.56 24.68
C SER A 103 -12.93 37.12 24.88
N ALA A 104 -11.70 36.94 25.37
CA ALA A 104 -11.20 35.59 25.65
C ALA A 104 -12.08 34.87 26.70
N GLU A 105 -12.61 35.61 27.67
CA GLU A 105 -13.55 35.11 28.68
C GLU A 105 -14.88 34.69 28.06
N ASP A 106 -15.49 35.54 27.23
CA ASP A 106 -16.77 35.27 26.56
C ASP A 106 -16.67 34.05 25.62
N ARG A 107 -15.57 33.95 24.86
CA ARG A 107 -15.29 32.83 23.95
C ARG A 107 -15.06 31.53 24.71
N ALA A 108 -14.23 31.55 25.77
CA ALA A 108 -14.01 30.38 26.63
C ALA A 108 -15.33 29.92 27.27
N ARG A 109 -16.14 30.86 27.79
CA ARG A 109 -17.46 30.56 28.36
C ARG A 109 -18.40 29.94 27.34
N THR A 110 -18.43 30.46 26.12
CA THR A 110 -19.23 29.90 25.02
C THR A 110 -18.83 28.46 24.71
N ILE A 111 -17.53 28.16 24.67
CA ILE A 111 -17.02 26.79 24.47
C ILE A 111 -17.49 25.86 25.61
N GLN A 112 -17.36 26.28 26.86
CA GLN A 112 -17.80 25.48 28.03
C GLN A 112 -19.31 25.20 27.99
N ILE A 113 -20.12 26.18 27.60
CA ILE A 113 -21.57 26.00 27.42
C ILE A 113 -21.84 25.04 26.25
N ALA A 114 -21.14 25.18 25.13
CA ALA A 114 -21.34 24.33 23.96
C ALA A 114 -21.00 22.85 24.21
N ILE A 115 -20.10 22.51 25.13
CA ILE A 115 -19.78 21.10 25.47
C ILE A 115 -20.57 20.55 26.66
N ASN A 116 -21.29 21.38 27.41
CA ASN A 116 -22.05 20.93 28.58
C ASN A 116 -23.28 20.09 28.16
N PRO A 117 -23.41 18.82 28.58
CA PRO A 117 -24.47 17.92 28.13
C PRO A 117 -25.90 18.43 28.39
N HIS A 118 -26.10 19.36 29.33
CA HIS A 118 -27.41 19.92 29.67
C HIS A 118 -27.81 21.16 28.86
N THR A 119 -26.89 21.73 28.07
CA THR A 119 -27.15 22.92 27.25
C THR A 119 -28.20 22.63 26.19
N LYS A 120 -29.14 23.55 26.04
CA LYS A 120 -30.21 23.51 25.04
C LYS A 120 -29.91 24.47 23.88
N PRO A 121 -30.55 24.30 22.72
CA PRO A 121 -30.38 25.23 21.59
C PRO A 121 -30.60 26.71 21.93
N CYS A 122 -31.52 27.03 22.86
CA CYS A 122 -31.84 28.40 23.28
C CYS A 122 -30.76 29.07 24.15
N ASP A 123 -29.81 28.29 24.67
CA ASP A 123 -28.70 28.77 25.48
C ASP A 123 -27.59 29.38 24.61
N LEU A 124 -27.71 29.24 23.28
CA LEU A 124 -26.76 29.73 22.28
C LEU A 124 -27.42 30.77 21.37
N ARG A 125 -26.78 31.93 21.25
CA ARG A 125 -27.12 32.99 20.28
C ARG A 125 -26.43 32.69 18.94
N ARG A 126 -27.09 33.10 17.86
CA ARG A 126 -26.65 32.95 16.46
C ARG A 126 -26.90 34.28 15.74
N PRO A 127 -25.93 34.88 15.02
CA PRO A 127 -24.51 34.50 14.98
C PRO A 127 -23.79 34.78 16.31
N GLY A 128 -22.51 34.41 16.38
CA GLY A 128 -21.59 34.78 17.46
C GLY A 128 -20.13 34.67 17.04
N HIS A 129 -19.21 34.48 18.01
CA HIS A 129 -17.76 34.64 17.82
C HIS A 129 -16.95 33.36 18.01
N ILE A 130 -17.59 32.25 18.36
CA ILE A 130 -17.02 30.90 18.23
C ILE A 130 -17.59 30.26 16.96
N PHE A 131 -16.74 29.57 16.22
CA PHE A 131 -17.07 28.91 14.95
C PHE A 131 -17.05 27.39 15.14
N PRO A 132 -18.20 26.74 15.42
CA PRO A 132 -18.21 25.30 15.55
C PRO A 132 -18.06 24.63 14.19
N ILE A 133 -17.25 23.59 14.14
CA ILE A 133 -16.94 22.81 12.95
C ILE A 133 -17.28 21.33 13.21
N ARG A 134 -17.94 20.69 12.24
CA ARG A 134 -18.41 19.31 12.35
C ARG A 134 -17.31 18.33 11.95
N ALA A 135 -16.84 17.54 12.91
CA ALA A 135 -15.95 16.42 12.61
C ALA A 135 -16.70 15.29 11.91
N ARG A 136 -16.05 14.63 10.95
CA ARG A 136 -16.60 13.42 10.31
C ARG A 136 -16.58 12.24 11.25
N GLU A 137 -17.62 11.42 11.18
CA GLU A 137 -17.63 10.12 11.84
C GLU A 137 -16.46 9.25 11.33
N GLY A 138 -15.74 8.65 12.27
CA GLY A 138 -14.48 7.96 12.00
C GLY A 138 -13.23 8.82 12.16
N GLY A 139 -13.35 10.14 12.34
CA GLY A 139 -12.23 11.03 12.66
C GLY A 139 -11.13 11.04 11.59
N VAL A 140 -9.86 11.09 11.99
CA VAL A 140 -8.72 11.22 11.07
C VAL A 140 -8.58 10.04 10.11
N LEU A 141 -9.16 8.89 10.46
CA LEU A 141 -9.23 7.71 9.57
C LEU A 141 -10.17 7.92 8.37
N LYS A 142 -11.12 8.87 8.47
CA LYS A 142 -12.07 9.20 7.40
C LYS A 142 -11.70 10.51 6.68
N ARG A 143 -11.16 11.49 7.39
CA ARG A 143 -10.64 12.75 6.85
C ARG A 143 -9.45 13.20 7.68
N ALA A 144 -8.28 13.25 7.05
CA ALA A 144 -7.03 13.66 7.66
C ALA A 144 -6.94 15.19 7.82
N GLY A 145 -7.79 15.79 8.66
CA GLY A 145 -7.80 17.23 8.92
C GLY A 145 -7.72 17.60 10.40
N HIS A 146 -7.35 18.85 10.68
CA HIS A 146 -7.25 19.38 12.06
C HIS A 146 -8.57 19.29 12.82
N THR A 147 -9.70 19.47 12.14
CA THR A 147 -11.05 19.27 12.70
C THR A 147 -11.20 17.89 13.33
N GLU A 148 -10.84 16.83 12.61
CA GLU A 148 -10.95 15.46 13.09
C GLU A 148 -9.90 15.16 14.17
N ALA A 149 -8.67 15.66 14.01
CA ALA A 149 -7.61 15.50 15.01
C ALA A 149 -8.01 16.11 16.36
N ALA A 150 -8.66 17.28 16.35
CA ALA A 150 -9.14 17.98 17.53
C ALA A 150 -10.24 17.26 18.31
N VAL A 151 -10.92 16.30 17.67
CA VAL A 151 -11.91 15.44 18.32
C VAL A 151 -11.28 14.12 18.76
N ASP A 152 -10.40 13.55 17.92
CA ASP A 152 -9.75 12.27 18.18
C ASP A 152 -8.74 12.33 19.33
N LEU A 153 -7.94 13.38 19.42
CA LEU A 153 -6.92 13.49 20.46
C LEU A 153 -7.54 13.54 21.87
N PRO A 154 -8.55 14.39 22.17
CA PRO A 154 -9.25 14.34 23.45
C PRO A 154 -9.90 12.97 23.73
N ARG A 155 -10.52 12.35 22.72
CA ARG A 155 -11.11 11.01 22.85
C ARG A 155 -10.07 9.98 23.28
N LEU A 156 -8.92 9.93 22.59
CA LEU A 156 -7.82 9.02 22.90
C LEU A 156 -7.21 9.29 24.28
N ALA A 157 -7.20 10.55 24.72
CA ALA A 157 -6.75 10.94 26.07
C ALA A 157 -7.78 10.61 27.19
N GLY A 158 -8.96 10.09 26.84
CA GLY A 158 -10.06 9.80 27.78
C GLY A 158 -10.81 11.05 28.26
N LEU A 159 -10.82 12.11 27.45
CA LEU A 159 -11.53 13.37 27.70
C LEU A 159 -12.80 13.47 26.86
N TYR A 160 -13.59 14.53 27.08
CA TYR A 160 -14.74 14.81 26.23
C TYR A 160 -14.29 15.02 24.77
N PRO A 161 -14.92 14.35 23.76
CA PRO A 161 -14.47 14.34 22.37
C PRO A 161 -14.79 15.65 21.63
N ALA A 162 -14.13 16.73 22.05
CA ALA A 162 -14.20 18.06 21.46
C ALA A 162 -12.89 18.81 21.69
N GLY A 163 -12.49 19.62 20.71
CA GLY A 163 -11.26 20.40 20.77
C GLY A 163 -11.46 21.81 20.24
N VAL A 164 -10.61 22.71 20.69
CA VAL A 164 -10.50 24.07 20.15
C VAL A 164 -9.24 24.11 19.29
N ILE A 165 -9.37 24.62 18.07
CA ILE A 165 -8.27 24.75 17.12
C ILE A 165 -8.09 26.20 16.70
N CYS A 166 -6.86 26.56 16.38
CA CYS A 166 -6.50 27.86 15.83
C CYS A 166 -5.22 27.71 15.01
N GLU A 167 -5.28 28.09 13.74
CA GLU A 167 -4.14 28.01 12.82
C GLU A 167 -3.03 28.97 13.26
N ILE A 168 -1.77 28.57 13.08
CA ILE A 168 -0.60 29.38 13.49
C ILE A 168 -0.13 30.25 12.33
N GLN A 169 -0.20 31.57 12.53
CA GLN A 169 0.33 32.57 11.60
C GLN A 169 1.67 33.11 12.09
N ASN A 170 2.57 33.37 11.16
CA ASN A 170 3.76 34.16 11.37
C ASN A 170 3.39 35.62 11.73
N PRO A 171 4.29 36.38 12.35
CA PRO A 171 4.04 37.78 12.72
C PRO A 171 3.68 38.70 11.54
N ASP A 172 4.08 38.34 10.32
CA ASP A 172 3.75 39.06 9.09
C ASP A 172 2.38 38.71 8.49
N GLY A 173 1.64 37.79 9.14
CA GLY A 173 0.33 37.31 8.71
C GLY A 173 0.37 36.16 7.70
N SER A 174 1.55 35.68 7.30
CA SER A 174 1.67 34.45 6.50
C SER A 174 1.47 33.20 7.36
N MET A 175 1.06 32.08 6.77
CA MET A 175 0.87 30.83 7.51
C MET A 175 2.22 30.20 7.90
N ALA A 176 2.35 29.75 9.16
CA ALA A 176 3.55 29.08 9.64
C ALA A 176 3.66 27.68 9.03
N ARG A 177 4.81 27.38 8.42
CA ARG A 177 5.16 26.07 7.85
C ARG A 177 6.06 25.30 8.81
N LEU A 178 6.29 24.01 8.54
CA LEU A 178 7.00 23.09 9.44
C LEU A 178 8.29 23.67 10.08
N PRO A 179 9.21 24.35 9.37
CA PRO A 179 10.40 24.94 10.01
C PRO A 179 10.08 26.00 11.07
N GLN A 180 9.04 26.81 10.84
CA GLN A 180 8.57 27.84 11.77
C GLN A 180 7.81 27.20 12.93
N LEU A 181 6.99 26.18 12.65
CA LEU A 181 6.24 25.44 13.66
C LEU A 181 7.15 24.70 14.65
N ILE A 182 8.29 24.19 14.20
CA ILE A 182 9.33 23.62 15.08
C ILE A 182 9.87 24.67 16.06
N GLN A 183 10.07 25.91 15.60
CA GLN A 183 10.54 27.01 16.46
C GLN A 183 9.43 27.45 17.42
N TYR A 184 8.21 27.59 16.92
CA TYR A 184 7.03 27.94 17.71
C TYR A 184 6.78 26.95 18.84
N ALA A 185 6.76 25.64 18.53
CA ALA A 185 6.57 24.58 19.52
C ALA A 185 7.64 24.62 20.61
N LYS A 186 8.91 24.88 20.25
CA LYS A 186 9.99 25.04 21.23
C LYS A 186 9.84 26.29 22.10
N GLN A 187 9.49 27.42 21.49
CA GLN A 187 9.32 28.70 22.19
C GLN A 187 8.22 28.62 23.25
N HIS A 188 7.10 27.97 22.92
CA HIS A 188 5.95 27.85 23.81
C HIS A 188 5.91 26.54 24.61
N ASN A 189 6.96 25.72 24.49
CA ASN A 189 7.07 24.41 25.15
C ASN A 189 5.85 23.50 24.89
N LEU A 190 5.44 23.41 23.63
CA LEU A 190 4.36 22.58 23.14
C LEU A 190 4.92 21.36 22.39
N LYS A 191 4.22 20.23 22.50
CA LYS A 191 4.53 19.05 21.69
C LYS A 191 4.07 19.28 20.26
N LEU A 192 4.85 18.79 19.29
CA LEU A 192 4.57 18.87 17.87
C LEU A 192 4.38 17.46 17.30
N ILE A 193 3.21 17.17 16.76
CA ILE A 193 2.84 15.87 16.17
C ILE A 193 2.31 16.05 14.75
N SER A 194 2.32 14.98 13.95
CA SER A 194 1.70 14.97 12.63
C SER A 194 0.36 14.20 12.63
N ILE A 195 -0.58 14.61 11.77
CA ILE A 195 -1.82 13.84 11.53
C ILE A 195 -1.49 12.44 11.01
N ALA A 196 -0.41 12.28 10.24
CA ALA A 196 0.03 10.97 9.75
C ALA A 196 0.42 10.02 10.89
N ASP A 197 1.13 10.52 11.91
CA ASP A 197 1.47 9.74 13.11
C ASP A 197 0.22 9.43 13.93
N LEU A 198 -0.73 10.38 14.04
CA LEU A 198 -2.00 10.15 14.72
C LEU A 198 -2.85 9.09 14.00
N ILE A 199 -2.90 9.11 12.67
CA ILE A 199 -3.55 8.07 11.86
C ILE A 199 -2.89 6.71 12.15
N SER A 200 -1.55 6.64 12.12
CA SER A 200 -0.81 5.40 12.39
C SER A 200 -1.10 4.87 13.80
N TYR A 201 -1.07 5.75 14.81
CA TYR A 201 -1.38 5.40 16.20
C TYR A 201 -2.81 4.88 16.35
N ARG A 202 -3.80 5.55 15.73
CA ARG A 202 -5.20 5.09 15.75
C ARG A 202 -5.37 3.75 15.04
N LEU A 203 -4.68 3.54 13.92
CA LEU A 203 -4.74 2.29 13.17
C LEU A 203 -4.19 1.09 13.98
N GLU A 204 -3.22 1.35 14.87
CA GLU A 204 -2.66 0.38 15.82
C GLU A 204 -3.57 0.12 17.03
N HIS A 205 -4.18 1.17 17.59
CA HIS A 205 -4.89 1.12 18.88
C HIS A 205 -6.42 0.99 18.78
N ASP A 206 -7.05 1.53 17.73
CA ASP A 206 -8.50 1.42 17.53
C ASP A 206 -8.84 0.15 16.75
N ARG A 207 -9.81 -0.63 17.25
CA ARG A 207 -10.38 -1.76 16.50
C ARG A 207 -11.67 -1.32 15.79
N PHE A 208 -11.67 -1.39 14.46
CA PHE A 208 -12.84 -1.05 13.63
C PHE A 208 -13.15 -2.10 12.56
N VAL A 209 -12.37 -3.18 12.51
CA VAL A 209 -12.65 -4.36 11.69
C VAL A 209 -13.06 -5.52 12.57
N TYR A 210 -14.26 -6.06 12.34
CA TYR A 210 -14.86 -7.12 13.15
C TYR A 210 -15.20 -8.34 12.31
N ARG A 211 -14.87 -9.52 12.83
CA ARG A 211 -15.25 -10.80 12.22
C ARG A 211 -16.73 -11.06 12.45
N GLU A 212 -17.48 -11.22 11.38
CA GLU A 212 -18.93 -11.48 11.40
C GLU A 212 -19.25 -12.97 11.30
N THR A 213 -18.48 -13.71 10.48
CA THR A 213 -18.78 -15.12 10.22
C THR A 213 -17.56 -15.90 9.75
N VAL A 214 -17.61 -17.23 9.88
CA VAL A 214 -16.61 -18.17 9.38
C VAL A 214 -17.33 -19.36 8.72
N ALA A 215 -16.90 -19.76 7.53
CA ALA A 215 -17.44 -20.90 6.81
C ALA A 215 -16.34 -21.77 6.19
N LYS A 216 -16.66 -23.03 5.87
CA LYS A 216 -15.78 -23.90 5.05
C LYS A 216 -15.88 -23.46 3.60
N LEU A 217 -14.73 -23.39 2.92
CA LEU A 217 -14.61 -23.00 1.52
C LEU A 217 -13.83 -24.06 0.74
N PRO A 218 -14.49 -25.10 0.20
CA PRO A 218 -13.87 -25.99 -0.78
C PRO A 218 -13.70 -25.25 -2.12
N THR A 219 -12.52 -25.33 -2.71
CA THR A 219 -12.18 -24.69 -3.99
C THR A 219 -11.37 -25.64 -4.87
N GLU A 220 -11.19 -25.29 -6.14
CA GLU A 220 -10.28 -26.00 -7.04
C GLU A 220 -8.80 -25.91 -6.61
N PHE A 221 -8.45 -24.96 -5.73
CA PHE A 221 -7.09 -24.74 -5.25
C PHE A 221 -6.79 -25.46 -3.92
N GLY A 222 -7.81 -26.03 -3.28
CA GLY A 222 -7.69 -26.58 -1.93
C GLY A 222 -8.93 -26.37 -1.07
N THR A 223 -8.85 -26.85 0.17
CA THR A 223 -9.91 -26.68 1.17
C THR A 223 -9.47 -25.67 2.23
N PHE A 224 -10.25 -24.60 2.37
CA PHE A 224 -9.96 -23.47 3.24
C PHE A 224 -11.12 -23.19 4.21
N LYS A 225 -10.88 -22.29 5.16
CA LYS A 225 -11.94 -21.54 5.86
C LYS A 225 -12.00 -20.14 5.27
N ILE A 226 -13.20 -19.58 5.10
CA ILE A 226 -13.40 -18.18 4.72
C ILE A 226 -13.97 -17.42 5.91
N TYR A 227 -13.34 -16.29 6.23
CA TYR A 227 -13.70 -15.41 7.33
C TYR A 227 -14.26 -14.13 6.74
N GLY A 228 -15.49 -13.77 7.11
CA GLY A 228 -16.13 -12.53 6.70
C GLY A 228 -15.90 -11.44 7.75
N TYR A 229 -15.44 -10.27 7.30
CA TYR A 229 -15.17 -9.11 8.14
C TYR A 229 -15.99 -7.90 7.70
N ARG A 230 -16.40 -7.08 8.65
CA ARG A 230 -17.06 -5.79 8.43
C ARG A 230 -16.24 -4.65 9.03
N ASN A 231 -16.07 -3.60 8.23
CA ASN A 231 -15.49 -2.33 8.67
C ASN A 231 -16.62 -1.42 9.22
N THR A 232 -16.54 -1.01 10.48
CA THR A 232 -17.58 -0.18 11.10
C THR A 232 -17.55 1.27 10.64
N LEU A 233 -16.44 1.74 10.06
CA LEU A 233 -16.27 3.15 9.64
C LEU A 233 -16.96 3.46 8.31
N ASP A 234 -16.98 2.51 7.39
CA ASP A 234 -17.55 2.71 6.05
C ASP A 234 -18.50 1.59 5.61
N LYS A 235 -18.76 0.63 6.51
CA LYS A 235 -19.66 -0.52 6.29
C LYS A 235 -19.21 -1.44 5.16
N THR A 236 -17.95 -1.33 4.71
CA THR A 236 -17.40 -2.25 3.73
C THR A 236 -17.17 -3.63 4.33
N GLU A 237 -17.17 -4.63 3.47
CA GLU A 237 -16.98 -6.03 3.84
C GLU A 237 -15.70 -6.54 3.18
N HIS A 238 -14.95 -7.38 3.89
CA HIS A 238 -13.72 -8.01 3.39
C HIS A 238 -13.70 -9.47 3.78
N VAL A 239 -12.86 -10.26 3.11
CA VAL A 239 -12.73 -11.69 3.43
C VAL A 239 -11.27 -12.09 3.62
N ALA A 240 -11.04 -13.01 4.54
CA ALA A 240 -9.77 -13.73 4.64
C ALA A 240 -10.01 -15.22 4.33
N ILE A 241 -9.17 -15.78 3.45
CA ILE A 241 -9.15 -17.20 3.12
C ILE A 241 -7.99 -17.82 3.88
N VAL A 242 -8.29 -18.77 4.76
CA VAL A 242 -7.36 -19.30 5.76
C VAL A 242 -7.17 -20.80 5.57
N LYS A 243 -5.90 -21.21 5.54
CA LYS A 243 -5.45 -22.61 5.56
C LYS A 243 -4.74 -22.90 6.87
N GLY A 244 -5.00 -24.07 7.46
CA GLY A 244 -4.42 -24.46 8.75
C GLY A 244 -5.27 -24.03 9.93
N ASP A 245 -4.67 -24.06 11.13
CA ASP A 245 -5.33 -23.72 12.38
C ASP A 245 -4.84 -22.37 12.91
N PRO A 246 -5.70 -21.34 13.00
CA PRO A 246 -5.33 -20.03 13.52
C PRO A 246 -4.67 -20.05 14.91
N ASP A 247 -5.05 -21.03 15.76
CA ASP A 247 -4.52 -21.16 17.11
C ASP A 247 -3.01 -21.47 17.12
N THR A 248 -2.45 -21.96 16.01
CA THR A 248 -1.01 -22.26 15.88
C THR A 248 -0.20 -21.12 15.23
N PHE A 249 -0.84 -20.05 14.78
CA PHE A 249 -0.19 -18.99 13.98
C PHE A 249 0.66 -18.02 14.79
N GLN A 250 0.38 -17.89 16.09
CA GLN A 250 1.03 -16.87 16.92
C GLN A 250 2.56 -17.07 17.03
N ASP A 251 3.01 -18.32 17.02
CA ASP A 251 4.40 -18.69 17.30
C ASP A 251 5.22 -19.00 16.04
N GLN A 252 4.61 -18.95 14.85
CA GLN A 252 5.27 -19.37 13.60
C GLN A 252 5.10 -18.36 12.46
N PRO A 253 6.07 -18.26 11.54
CA PRO A 253 5.91 -17.51 10.30
C PRO A 253 4.79 -18.09 9.40
N VAL A 254 3.73 -17.32 9.21
CA VAL A 254 2.58 -17.70 8.38
C VAL A 254 2.74 -17.15 6.96
N MET A 255 2.45 -17.96 5.94
CA MET A 255 2.46 -17.48 4.56
C MET A 255 1.24 -16.57 4.32
N VAL A 256 1.47 -15.31 3.93
CA VAL A 256 0.40 -14.31 3.81
C VAL A 256 0.38 -13.64 2.45
N ARG A 257 -0.80 -13.50 1.87
CA ARG A 257 -1.04 -12.72 0.65
C ARG A 257 -2.01 -11.57 0.91
N MET A 258 -1.54 -10.34 0.70
CA MET A 258 -2.40 -9.15 0.64
C MET A 258 -2.91 -8.91 -0.77
N HIS A 259 -4.12 -9.36 -1.06
CA HIS A 259 -4.78 -9.22 -2.36
C HIS A 259 -5.81 -8.08 -2.35
N SER A 260 -5.77 -7.24 -3.38
CA SER A 260 -6.77 -6.18 -3.59
C SER A 260 -7.71 -6.64 -4.69
N GLU A 261 -9.00 -6.52 -4.44
CA GLU A 261 -10.07 -6.89 -5.38
C GLU A 261 -9.82 -6.29 -6.76
N CYS A 262 -9.99 -7.14 -7.77
CA CYS A 262 -9.98 -6.76 -9.17
C CYS A 262 -11.09 -7.55 -9.85
N LEU A 263 -12.33 -7.05 -9.85
CA LEU A 263 -13.49 -7.69 -10.46
C LEU A 263 -13.20 -8.12 -11.91
N THR A 264 -12.63 -7.22 -12.69
CA THR A 264 -12.31 -7.49 -14.10
C THR A 264 -11.30 -8.63 -14.25
N GLY A 265 -10.29 -8.72 -13.38
CA GLY A 265 -9.31 -9.79 -13.41
C GLY A 265 -9.86 -11.06 -12.77
N ASP A 266 -10.05 -10.99 -11.45
CA ASP A 266 -10.36 -12.11 -10.56
C ASP A 266 -11.64 -12.86 -10.98
N ALA A 267 -12.74 -12.14 -11.27
CA ALA A 267 -14.03 -12.75 -11.58
C ALA A 267 -14.28 -12.92 -13.08
N LEU A 268 -13.89 -11.92 -13.89
CA LEU A 268 -14.23 -11.89 -15.34
C LEU A 268 -13.10 -12.39 -16.25
N GLY A 269 -11.91 -12.69 -15.71
CA GLY A 269 -10.80 -13.25 -16.49
C GLY A 269 -10.13 -12.26 -17.46
N SER A 270 -10.14 -10.97 -17.16
CA SER A 270 -9.50 -9.95 -18.00
C SER A 270 -8.00 -10.21 -18.15
N LEU A 271 -7.54 -10.22 -19.40
CA LEU A 271 -6.13 -10.36 -19.75
C LEU A 271 -5.32 -9.06 -19.62
N ARG A 272 -5.98 -7.89 -19.43
CA ARG A 272 -5.34 -6.57 -19.26
C ARG A 272 -4.54 -6.45 -17.95
N CYS A 273 -4.76 -7.35 -17.01
CA CYS A 273 -4.03 -7.40 -15.74
C CYS A 273 -3.66 -8.84 -15.40
N ASP A 274 -2.83 -9.00 -14.39
CA ASP A 274 -2.34 -10.28 -13.89
C ASP A 274 -2.98 -10.68 -12.54
N CYS A 275 -4.05 -9.98 -12.13
CA CYS A 275 -4.64 -10.13 -10.81
C CYS A 275 -5.19 -11.54 -10.54
N ARG A 276 -5.88 -12.14 -11.52
CA ARG A 276 -6.43 -13.48 -11.38
C ARG A 276 -5.34 -14.52 -11.19
N GLN A 277 -4.35 -14.51 -12.06
CA GLN A 277 -3.23 -15.45 -11.99
C GLN A 277 -2.48 -15.30 -10.67
N GLN A 278 -2.31 -14.07 -10.16
CA GLN A 278 -1.73 -13.84 -8.83
C GLN A 278 -2.61 -14.41 -7.70
N LEU A 279 -3.93 -14.26 -7.78
CA LEU A 279 -4.87 -14.82 -6.80
C LEU A 279 -4.77 -16.35 -6.77
N GLU A 280 -4.89 -16.99 -7.92
CA GLU A 280 -4.84 -18.45 -8.06
C GLU A 280 -3.49 -19.03 -7.61
N ALA A 281 -2.38 -18.42 -8.03
CA ALA A 281 -1.04 -18.85 -7.63
C ALA A 281 -0.82 -18.72 -6.12
N ALA A 282 -1.26 -17.62 -5.51
CA ALA A 282 -1.14 -17.44 -4.06
C ALA A 282 -1.97 -18.48 -3.28
N LEU A 283 -3.19 -18.80 -3.73
CA LEU A 283 -4.01 -19.84 -3.09
C LEU A 283 -3.36 -21.22 -3.18
N LYS A 284 -2.80 -21.58 -4.34
CA LYS A 284 -2.06 -22.84 -4.54
C LYS A 284 -0.82 -22.91 -3.64
N MET A 285 -0.07 -21.81 -3.52
CA MET A 285 1.10 -21.74 -2.63
C MET A 285 0.71 -21.94 -1.17
N ILE A 286 -0.37 -21.28 -0.72
CA ILE A 286 -0.88 -21.42 0.64
C ILE A 286 -1.39 -22.84 0.91
N GLU A 287 -2.09 -23.47 -0.04
CA GLU A 287 -2.51 -24.86 0.07
C GLU A 287 -1.30 -25.80 0.24
N ALA A 288 -0.28 -25.65 -0.62
CA ALA A 288 0.92 -26.47 -0.59
C ALA A 288 1.71 -26.30 0.71
N ALA A 289 1.74 -25.08 1.28
CA ALA A 289 2.37 -24.81 2.57
C ALA A 289 1.61 -25.42 3.77
N GLY A 290 0.34 -25.78 3.60
CA GLY A 290 -0.51 -26.33 4.67
C GLY A 290 -0.96 -25.32 5.73
N GLN A 291 -0.37 -24.12 5.74
CA GLN A 291 -0.75 -23.00 6.61
C GLN A 291 -0.56 -21.66 5.91
N GLY A 292 -1.56 -20.78 6.00
CA GLY A 292 -1.45 -19.45 5.41
C GLY A 292 -2.77 -18.68 5.35
N VAL A 293 -2.67 -17.40 5.03
CA VAL A 293 -3.81 -16.47 4.95
C VAL A 293 -3.73 -15.64 3.68
N LEU A 294 -4.77 -15.68 2.86
CA LEU A 294 -5.00 -14.71 1.80
C LEU A 294 -6.05 -13.70 2.28
N VAL A 295 -5.63 -12.45 2.45
CA VAL A 295 -6.53 -11.35 2.77
C VAL A 295 -7.00 -10.73 1.46
N TYR A 296 -8.31 -10.75 1.21
CA TYR A 296 -8.96 -10.18 0.04
C TYR A 296 -9.69 -8.89 0.44
N LEU A 297 -9.03 -7.76 0.17
CA LEU A 297 -9.56 -6.43 0.44
C LEU A 297 -10.39 -5.97 -0.75
N ARG A 298 -11.68 -5.66 -0.51
CA ARG A 298 -12.62 -5.14 -1.52
C ARG A 298 -12.38 -3.67 -1.83
N GLN A 299 -11.22 -3.40 -2.43
CA GLN A 299 -10.68 -2.07 -2.75
C GLN A 299 -10.31 -1.95 -4.24
N GLU A 300 -11.31 -2.13 -5.10
CA GLU A 300 -11.19 -2.08 -6.55
C GLU A 300 -10.46 -0.83 -7.07
N GLY A 301 -9.68 -0.99 -8.14
CA GLY A 301 -9.00 0.11 -8.80
C GLY A 301 -7.89 0.77 -7.98
N ARG A 302 -7.36 0.09 -6.96
CA ARG A 302 -6.47 0.68 -5.93
C ARG A 302 -7.20 1.70 -5.04
N GLY A 303 -8.49 1.49 -4.79
CA GLY A 303 -9.31 2.33 -3.91
C GLY A 303 -10.14 3.40 -4.62
N ILE A 304 -9.93 3.64 -5.93
CA ILE A 304 -10.73 4.61 -6.70
C ILE A 304 -12.11 4.07 -7.12
N GLY A 305 -12.32 2.76 -6.97
CA GLY A 305 -13.56 2.07 -7.33
C GLY A 305 -13.63 1.64 -8.80
N LEU A 306 -14.59 0.75 -9.09
CA LEU A 306 -14.73 0.09 -10.39
C LEU A 306 -14.93 1.07 -11.55
N VAL A 307 -15.85 2.02 -11.40
CA VAL A 307 -16.20 2.96 -12.49
C VAL A 307 -15.01 3.84 -12.85
N ASN A 308 -14.26 4.34 -11.86
CA ASN A 308 -13.09 5.19 -12.11
C ASN A 308 -11.93 4.40 -12.72
N LYS A 309 -11.75 3.13 -12.33
CA LYS A 309 -10.84 2.22 -13.02
C LYS A 309 -11.20 2.05 -14.50
N LEU A 310 -12.48 1.89 -14.83
CA LEU A 310 -12.92 1.77 -16.22
C LEU A 310 -12.71 3.08 -17.00
N LYS A 311 -12.92 4.24 -16.37
CA LYS A 311 -12.54 5.54 -16.97
C LYS A 311 -11.04 5.61 -17.25
N ALA A 312 -10.20 5.11 -16.32
CA ALA A 312 -8.76 5.06 -16.53
C ALA A 312 -8.40 4.13 -17.71
N TYR A 313 -9.11 3.02 -17.89
CA TYR A 313 -8.97 2.17 -19.09
C TYR A 313 -9.31 2.91 -20.37
N SER A 314 -10.39 3.69 -20.40
CA SER A 314 -10.74 4.48 -21.59
C SER A 314 -9.65 5.50 -21.95
N LEU A 315 -8.99 6.10 -20.95
CA LEU A 315 -7.84 6.98 -21.17
C LEU A 315 -6.59 6.22 -21.63
N GLN A 316 -6.37 5.00 -21.12
CA GLN A 316 -5.27 4.14 -21.58
C GLN A 316 -5.48 3.65 -23.02
N ASP A 317 -6.72 3.36 -23.41
CA ASP A 317 -7.08 3.02 -24.79
C ASP A 317 -6.80 4.21 -25.74
N MET A 318 -6.66 5.43 -25.22
CA MET A 318 -6.24 6.64 -25.94
C MET A 318 -4.73 6.92 -25.87
N GLY A 319 -3.94 6.00 -25.28
CA GLY A 319 -2.47 6.03 -25.28
C GLY A 319 -1.81 6.55 -23.99
N LEU A 320 -2.56 6.89 -22.95
CA LEU A 320 -2.01 7.27 -21.63
C LEU A 320 -1.56 6.03 -20.85
N ASP A 321 -0.51 6.14 -20.03
CA ASP A 321 -0.19 5.06 -19.11
C ASP A 321 -1.11 5.04 -17.86
N THR A 322 -1.00 4.01 -17.03
CA THR A 322 -1.88 3.86 -15.84
C THR A 322 -1.71 4.98 -14.81
N VAL A 323 -0.51 5.55 -14.67
CA VAL A 323 -0.25 6.65 -13.73
C VAL A 323 -0.83 7.94 -14.30
N GLU A 324 -0.53 8.25 -15.56
CA GLU A 324 -1.02 9.45 -16.25
C GLU A 324 -2.56 9.47 -16.34
N ALA A 325 -3.17 8.31 -16.59
CA ALA A 325 -4.62 8.17 -16.62
C ALA A 325 -5.25 8.47 -15.24
N ASN A 326 -4.62 8.04 -14.14
CA ASN A 326 -5.11 8.32 -12.80
C ASN A 326 -4.89 9.78 -12.38
N GLU A 327 -3.73 10.35 -12.70
CA GLU A 327 -3.44 11.77 -12.48
C GLU A 327 -4.44 12.66 -13.22
N ARG A 328 -4.75 12.32 -14.47
CA ARG A 328 -5.74 13.04 -15.30
C ARG A 328 -7.17 12.91 -14.79
N LEU A 329 -7.47 11.85 -14.05
CA LEU A 329 -8.75 11.66 -13.35
C LEU A 329 -8.76 12.30 -11.95
N GLY A 330 -7.65 12.91 -11.52
CA GLY A 330 -7.52 13.60 -10.23
C GLY A 330 -7.33 12.67 -9.03
N PHE A 331 -6.85 11.44 -9.24
CA PHE A 331 -6.62 10.46 -8.16
C PHE A 331 -5.13 10.24 -7.89
N PRO A 332 -4.71 10.10 -6.60
CA PRO A 332 -3.37 9.63 -6.26
C PRO A 332 -3.05 8.26 -6.87
N ALA A 333 -1.77 7.98 -7.10
CA ALA A 333 -1.32 6.75 -7.76
C ALA A 333 -1.67 5.44 -6.99
N ASP A 334 -1.91 5.56 -5.68
CA ASP A 334 -2.29 4.45 -4.78
C ASP A 334 -3.05 4.98 -3.56
N LEU A 335 -4.32 4.58 -3.38
CA LEU A 335 -5.16 4.94 -2.23
C LEU A 335 -5.43 3.74 -1.30
N ARG A 336 -4.70 2.63 -1.48
CA ARG A 336 -4.97 1.40 -0.73
C ARG A 336 -4.63 1.57 0.75
N ASN A 337 -5.56 1.16 1.61
CA ASN A 337 -5.37 1.14 3.05
C ASN A 337 -5.14 -0.30 3.52
N TYR A 338 -3.90 -0.60 3.92
CA TYR A 338 -3.53 -1.93 4.40
C TYR A 338 -3.81 -2.15 5.89
N GLY A 339 -4.23 -1.11 6.63
CA GLY A 339 -4.56 -1.22 8.05
C GLY A 339 -5.75 -2.14 8.32
N MET A 340 -6.72 -2.18 7.40
CA MET A 340 -7.81 -3.16 7.47
C MET A 340 -7.28 -4.59 7.41
N GLY A 341 -6.35 -4.84 6.48
CA GLY A 341 -5.72 -6.13 6.34
C GLY A 341 -4.90 -6.55 7.54
N ALA A 342 -4.19 -5.59 8.15
CA ALA A 342 -3.44 -5.84 9.37
C ALA A 342 -4.37 -6.18 10.56
N GLN A 343 -5.49 -5.49 10.74
CA GLN A 343 -6.47 -5.84 11.78
C GLN A 343 -7.11 -7.21 11.56
N MET A 344 -7.36 -7.59 10.29
CA MET A 344 -7.84 -8.94 9.96
C MET A 344 -6.80 -10.00 10.33
N LEU A 345 -5.51 -9.78 10.01
CA LEU A 345 -4.43 -10.69 10.37
C LEU A 345 -4.25 -10.80 11.90
N ASN A 346 -4.34 -9.68 12.61
CA ASN A 346 -4.29 -9.66 14.08
C ASN A 346 -5.48 -10.43 14.70
N ASP A 347 -6.69 -10.31 14.17
CA ASP A 347 -7.86 -11.11 14.62
C ASP A 347 -7.67 -12.62 14.37
N ILE A 348 -6.99 -12.99 13.28
CA ILE A 348 -6.67 -14.39 12.97
C ILE A 348 -5.52 -14.91 13.85
N GLY A 349 -4.83 -14.04 14.60
CA GLY A 349 -3.71 -14.44 15.47
C GLY A 349 -2.35 -14.47 14.78
N VAL A 350 -2.23 -13.88 13.59
CA VAL A 350 -0.98 -13.83 12.83
C VAL A 350 -0.08 -12.69 13.33
N LYS A 351 1.12 -13.03 13.82
CA LYS A 351 2.14 -12.04 14.24
C LYS A 351 3.35 -12.00 13.33
N LYS A 352 3.77 -13.14 12.78
CA LYS A 352 4.94 -13.25 11.90
C LYS A 352 4.50 -13.71 10.52
N ILE A 353 4.93 -13.02 9.47
CA ILE A 353 4.52 -13.32 8.10
C ILE A 353 5.67 -13.56 7.13
N ARG A 354 5.45 -14.53 6.24
CA ARG A 354 6.17 -14.70 4.97
C ARG A 354 5.29 -14.09 3.88
N LEU A 355 5.58 -12.86 3.47
CA LEU A 355 4.68 -12.07 2.63
C LEU A 355 4.85 -12.42 1.15
N ILE A 356 3.79 -12.91 0.52
CA ILE A 356 3.71 -13.18 -0.92
C ILE A 356 3.55 -11.86 -1.70
N THR A 357 4.65 -11.23 -2.12
CA THR A 357 4.63 -9.94 -2.83
C THR A 357 5.82 -9.71 -3.78
N ASN A 358 5.53 -9.07 -4.91
CA ASN A 358 6.55 -8.52 -5.82
C ASN A 358 6.91 -7.06 -5.55
N ASN A 359 6.17 -6.40 -4.64
CA ASN A 359 6.33 -4.99 -4.36
C ASN A 359 6.94 -4.79 -2.95
N PRO A 360 8.15 -4.22 -2.84
CA PRO A 360 8.81 -3.98 -1.56
C PRO A 360 8.13 -2.90 -0.71
N ARG A 361 7.42 -1.93 -1.31
CA ARG A 361 6.71 -0.88 -0.58
C ARG A 361 5.55 -1.42 0.27
N LYS A 362 4.96 -2.57 -0.10
CA LYS A 362 3.92 -3.23 0.70
C LYS A 362 4.42 -3.70 2.07
N ILE A 363 5.73 -3.84 2.27
CA ILE A 363 6.34 -4.33 3.51
C ILE A 363 6.30 -3.25 4.61
N ALA A 364 6.51 -1.98 4.25
CA ALA A 364 6.55 -0.88 5.22
C ALA A 364 5.19 -0.67 5.90
N GLY A 365 4.09 -0.78 5.15
CA GLY A 365 2.74 -0.52 5.65
C GLY A 365 2.18 -1.56 6.64
N LEU A 366 2.84 -2.70 6.86
CA LEU A 366 2.39 -3.73 7.80
C LEU A 366 3.15 -3.70 9.15
N ARG A 367 4.37 -3.15 9.18
CA ARG A 367 5.22 -3.14 10.39
C ARG A 367 4.60 -2.34 11.54
N GLY A 368 3.85 -1.28 11.24
CA GLY A 368 3.19 -0.42 12.24
C GLY A 368 1.97 -1.05 12.94
N TYR A 369 1.67 -2.33 12.70
CA TYR A 369 0.49 -3.00 13.27
C TYR A 369 0.85 -4.20 14.16
N GLY A 370 2.10 -4.25 14.64
CA GLY A 370 2.61 -5.39 15.41
C GLY A 370 2.81 -6.66 14.58
N ILE A 371 2.86 -6.55 13.24
CA ILE A 371 3.11 -7.67 12.33
C ILE A 371 4.56 -7.62 11.86
N GLU A 372 5.31 -8.67 12.18
CA GLU A 372 6.70 -8.86 11.78
C GLU A 372 6.78 -9.55 10.41
N VAL A 373 7.38 -8.89 9.41
CA VAL A 373 7.67 -9.51 8.10
C VAL A 373 9.03 -10.19 8.16
N VAL A 374 9.04 -11.51 8.31
CA VAL A 374 10.27 -12.30 8.47
C VAL A 374 10.87 -12.78 7.15
N ASP A 375 10.05 -12.90 6.11
CA ASP A 375 10.46 -13.37 4.79
C ASP A 375 9.58 -12.74 3.70
N ARG A 376 10.13 -12.61 2.49
CA ARG A 376 9.40 -12.16 1.30
C ARG A 376 9.42 -13.29 0.27
N VAL A 377 8.22 -13.75 -0.08
CA VAL A 377 8.05 -14.79 -1.11
C VAL A 377 7.64 -14.12 -2.43
N PRO A 378 8.42 -14.24 -3.51
CA PRO A 378 8.05 -13.67 -4.80
C PRO A 378 6.85 -14.41 -5.41
N LEU A 379 6.05 -13.71 -6.20
CA LEU A 379 4.88 -14.25 -6.91
C LEU A 379 4.91 -13.80 -8.36
N LEU A 380 5.80 -14.38 -9.15
CA LEU A 380 5.97 -13.99 -10.55
C LEU A 380 4.87 -14.64 -11.40
N ILE A 381 4.10 -13.81 -12.10
CA ILE A 381 3.14 -14.23 -13.11
C ILE A 381 3.69 -13.81 -14.46
N GLU A 382 3.58 -14.70 -15.45
CA GLU A 382 4.00 -14.42 -16.81
C GLU A 382 3.16 -13.29 -17.43
N SER A 383 3.84 -12.39 -18.15
CA SER A 383 3.18 -11.38 -18.96
C SER A 383 2.58 -12.01 -20.21
N ASN A 384 1.42 -11.52 -20.63
CA ASN A 384 0.82 -11.80 -21.93
C ASN A 384 0.83 -10.53 -22.80
N ASP A 385 0.44 -10.66 -24.07
CA ASP A 385 0.46 -9.56 -25.05
C ASP A 385 -0.34 -8.32 -24.62
N TYR A 386 -1.34 -8.50 -23.74
CA TYR A 386 -2.21 -7.42 -23.26
C TYR A 386 -1.73 -6.74 -21.97
N ASN A 387 -0.87 -7.38 -21.17
CA ASN A 387 -0.44 -6.85 -19.87
C ASN A 387 1.06 -6.54 -19.78
N SER A 388 1.84 -6.83 -20.83
CA SER A 388 3.28 -6.57 -20.91
C SER A 388 3.62 -5.09 -20.64
N ILE A 389 2.91 -4.16 -21.28
CA ILE A 389 3.07 -2.71 -21.09
C ILE A 389 2.71 -2.31 -19.65
N TYR A 390 1.60 -2.83 -19.13
CA TYR A 390 1.15 -2.56 -17.76
C TYR A 390 2.14 -3.05 -16.69
N LEU A 391 2.73 -4.23 -16.90
CA LEU A 391 3.76 -4.80 -16.03
C LEU A 391 5.08 -4.04 -16.13
N ALA A 392 5.47 -3.59 -17.33
CA ALA A 392 6.62 -2.71 -17.53
C ALA A 392 6.46 -1.37 -16.79
N THR A 393 5.29 -0.72 -16.87
CA THR A 393 5.00 0.51 -16.10
C THR A 393 5.10 0.25 -14.59
N LYS A 394 4.63 -0.90 -14.11
CA LYS A 394 4.76 -1.30 -12.69
C LYS A 394 6.23 -1.50 -12.27
N ALA A 395 7.06 -2.10 -13.10
CA ALA A 395 8.49 -2.23 -12.81
C ALA A 395 9.17 -0.87 -12.75
N GLN A 396 9.02 -0.07 -13.81
CA GLN A 396 9.73 1.20 -13.97
C GLN A 396 9.30 2.26 -12.96
N LYS A 397 7.99 2.41 -12.71
CA LYS A 397 7.45 3.49 -11.86
C LYS A 397 7.13 3.06 -10.43
N LEU A 398 6.92 1.76 -10.17
CA LEU A 398 6.46 1.24 -8.87
C LEU A 398 7.43 0.24 -8.21
N GLY A 399 8.63 0.06 -8.78
CA GLY A 399 9.71 -0.72 -8.18
C GLY A 399 9.44 -2.23 -8.13
N HIS A 400 8.68 -2.77 -9.08
CA HIS A 400 8.52 -4.22 -9.22
C HIS A 400 9.81 -4.86 -9.81
N LEU A 401 10.26 -5.97 -9.23
CA LEU A 401 11.43 -6.74 -9.71
C LEU A 401 11.02 -7.64 -10.90
N LEU A 402 11.27 -7.20 -12.14
CA LEU A 402 11.09 -7.97 -13.39
C LEU A 402 12.40 -7.93 -14.19
N LEU A 403 12.68 -8.95 -15.04
CA LEU A 403 13.84 -8.89 -15.93
C LEU A 403 13.71 -7.71 -16.91
N GLN A 404 14.74 -6.88 -16.96
CA GLN A 404 14.87 -5.75 -17.88
C GLN A 404 16.05 -5.90 -18.85
N THR A 405 17.05 -6.72 -18.51
CA THR A 405 18.13 -7.14 -19.41
C THR A 405 18.09 -8.65 -19.57
N TYR A 406 18.04 -9.15 -20.80
CA TYR A 406 17.96 -10.58 -21.13
C TYR A 406 19.29 -11.06 -21.71
N LEU A 407 19.91 -12.08 -21.12
CA LEU A 407 21.18 -12.62 -21.59
C LEU A 407 20.98 -13.91 -22.39
N VAL A 408 20.18 -14.85 -21.86
CA VAL A 408 19.96 -16.13 -22.52
C VAL A 408 18.56 -16.66 -22.23
N THR A 409 17.94 -17.28 -23.23
CA THR A 409 16.73 -18.09 -23.08
C THR A 409 17.13 -19.56 -23.12
N VAL A 410 16.66 -20.35 -22.15
CA VAL A 410 17.00 -21.76 -21.99
C VAL A 410 15.72 -22.59 -22.05
N GLY A 411 15.63 -23.47 -23.04
CA GLY A 411 14.62 -24.51 -23.15
C GLY A 411 15.10 -25.80 -22.49
N ILE A 412 14.32 -26.34 -21.56
CA ILE A 412 14.66 -27.54 -20.81
C ILE A 412 13.59 -28.60 -21.05
N GLN A 413 14.01 -29.78 -21.49
CA GLN A 413 13.16 -30.96 -21.58
C GLN A 413 13.63 -32.00 -20.56
N TRP A 414 12.72 -32.35 -19.64
CA TRP A 414 12.96 -33.38 -18.64
C TRP A 414 12.53 -34.75 -19.18
N LEU A 415 13.27 -35.80 -18.84
CA LEU A 415 12.95 -37.18 -19.24
C LEU A 415 11.67 -37.71 -18.60
N ASP A 416 11.28 -37.15 -17.45
CA ASP A 416 10.15 -37.56 -16.62
C ASP A 416 8.94 -36.63 -16.73
N ALA A 417 8.87 -35.79 -17.77
CA ALA A 417 7.69 -34.97 -18.04
C ALA A 417 6.53 -35.80 -18.66
N PRO A 418 5.25 -35.51 -18.34
CA PRO A 418 4.76 -34.43 -17.49
C PRO A 418 4.84 -34.76 -15.99
N GLN A 419 5.19 -33.76 -15.17
CA GLN A 419 5.34 -33.89 -13.71
C GLN A 419 4.16 -33.28 -12.95
N PRO A 420 3.91 -33.70 -11.70
CA PRO A 420 3.07 -32.97 -10.76
C PRO A 420 3.52 -31.51 -10.60
N VAL A 421 2.56 -30.60 -10.34
CA VAL A 421 2.82 -29.16 -10.19
C VAL A 421 3.84 -28.85 -9.09
N THR A 422 3.85 -29.63 -8.00
CA THR A 422 4.78 -29.49 -6.88
C THR A 422 6.23 -29.74 -7.31
N GLU A 423 6.49 -30.83 -8.02
CA GLU A 423 7.84 -31.17 -8.50
C GLU A 423 8.34 -30.17 -9.56
N ARG A 424 7.44 -29.69 -10.43
CA ARG A 424 7.76 -28.60 -11.37
C ARG A 424 8.23 -27.35 -10.61
N TYR A 425 7.52 -26.98 -9.55
CA TYR A 425 7.85 -25.79 -8.75
C TYR A 425 9.18 -25.95 -8.02
N GLU A 426 9.44 -27.11 -7.39
CA GLU A 426 10.72 -27.39 -6.75
C GLU A 426 11.91 -27.30 -7.71
N ARG A 427 11.76 -27.77 -8.96
CA ARG A 427 12.80 -27.63 -9.99
C ARG A 427 13.02 -26.18 -10.39
N LEU A 428 11.93 -25.42 -10.55
CA LEU A 428 12.02 -24.00 -10.85
C LEU A 428 12.74 -23.24 -9.73
N GLU A 429 12.50 -23.55 -8.46
CA GLU A 429 13.22 -22.93 -7.34
C GLU A 429 14.70 -23.35 -7.29
N LYS A 430 15.03 -24.62 -7.57
CA LYS A 430 16.43 -25.05 -7.70
C LYS A 430 17.15 -24.28 -8.82
N LEU A 431 16.48 -24.07 -9.94
CA LEU A 431 17.00 -23.26 -11.04
C LEU A 431 17.19 -21.79 -10.64
N ARG A 432 16.25 -21.20 -9.89
CA ARG A 432 16.36 -19.83 -9.36
C ARG A 432 17.54 -19.70 -8.40
N HIS A 433 17.71 -20.65 -7.49
CA HIS A 433 18.86 -20.68 -6.59
C HIS A 433 20.19 -20.81 -7.34
N LEU A 434 20.23 -21.66 -8.38
CA LEU A 434 21.41 -21.79 -9.23
C LEU A 434 21.74 -20.47 -9.95
N ALA A 435 20.74 -19.81 -10.55
CA ALA A 435 20.91 -18.50 -11.18
C ALA A 435 21.38 -17.43 -10.18
N ALA A 436 20.76 -17.37 -9.00
CA ALA A 436 21.09 -16.41 -7.95
C ALA A 436 22.51 -16.61 -7.41
N SER A 437 23.01 -17.85 -7.34
CA SER A 437 24.41 -18.14 -6.94
C SER A 437 25.45 -17.56 -7.91
N HIS A 438 25.01 -17.17 -9.11
CA HIS A 438 25.81 -16.50 -10.14
C HIS A 438 25.37 -15.06 -10.40
N ASN A 439 24.63 -14.45 -9.47
CA ASN A 439 24.10 -13.07 -9.56
C ASN A 439 23.20 -12.82 -10.77
N LEU A 440 22.48 -13.85 -11.23
CA LEU A 440 21.49 -13.73 -12.30
C LEU A 440 20.08 -13.94 -11.75
N LEU A 441 19.13 -13.20 -12.31
CA LEU A 441 17.71 -13.45 -12.12
C LEU A 441 17.21 -14.44 -13.16
N LEU A 442 16.25 -15.26 -12.75
CA LEU A 442 15.58 -16.23 -13.60
C LEU A 442 14.09 -15.90 -13.69
N GLN A 443 13.58 -15.82 -14.91
CA GLN A 443 12.15 -15.63 -15.20
C GLN A 443 11.65 -16.77 -16.08
N GLU A 444 10.46 -17.31 -15.80
CA GLU A 444 9.83 -18.31 -16.67
C GLU A 444 9.30 -17.69 -17.96
N GLU A 445 9.28 -18.49 -19.04
CA GLU A 445 8.79 -18.10 -20.37
C GLU A 445 7.82 -19.17 -20.89
N ALA A 446 6.62 -18.76 -21.29
CA ALA A 446 5.63 -19.66 -21.88
C ALA A 446 4.93 -19.09 -23.12
N ARG A 447 5.46 -18.01 -23.73
CA ARG A 447 4.92 -17.50 -24.99
C ARG A 447 4.91 -18.61 -26.04
N PRO A 448 3.85 -18.75 -26.84
CA PRO A 448 3.75 -19.78 -27.87
C PRO A 448 4.94 -19.81 -28.83
N VAL A 449 5.53 -18.63 -29.12
CA VAL A 449 6.74 -18.51 -29.93
C VAL A 449 7.94 -19.23 -29.30
N ALA A 450 8.14 -19.11 -27.98
CA ALA A 450 9.19 -19.83 -27.26
C ALA A 450 8.96 -21.34 -27.26
N ILE A 451 7.72 -21.77 -27.03
CA ILE A 451 7.33 -23.19 -27.00
C ILE A 451 7.54 -23.83 -28.37
N ALA A 452 7.15 -23.13 -29.44
CA ALA A 452 7.39 -23.55 -30.81
C ALA A 452 8.89 -23.60 -31.13
N LEU A 453 9.66 -22.63 -30.62
CA LEU A 453 11.10 -22.51 -30.85
C LEU A 453 11.90 -23.68 -30.27
N PHE A 454 11.61 -24.10 -29.03
CA PHE A 454 12.39 -25.12 -28.30
C PHE A 454 11.81 -26.54 -28.36
N GLY A 455 10.94 -26.83 -29.34
CA GLY A 455 10.61 -28.21 -29.74
C GLY A 455 10.08 -29.14 -28.64
N LYS A 456 8.97 -28.75 -27.97
CA LYS A 456 8.34 -29.42 -26.80
C LYS A 456 9.15 -29.34 -25.49
N PRO A 457 9.54 -28.14 -25.05
CA PRO A 457 10.21 -27.97 -23.76
C PRO A 457 9.26 -28.31 -22.60
N SER A 458 9.79 -28.88 -21.53
CA SER A 458 9.07 -29.04 -20.27
C SER A 458 9.02 -27.72 -19.47
N LEU A 459 10.05 -26.87 -19.64
CA LEU A 459 10.21 -25.57 -19.01
C LEU A 459 11.06 -24.67 -19.91
N ILE A 460 10.74 -23.38 -20.00
CA ILE A 460 11.58 -22.38 -20.67
C ILE A 460 11.81 -21.24 -19.68
N VAL A 461 13.05 -20.74 -19.62
CA VAL A 461 13.43 -19.65 -18.71
C VAL A 461 14.34 -18.64 -19.38
N HIS A 462 14.24 -17.39 -18.96
CA HIS A 462 15.22 -16.34 -19.25
C HIS A 462 16.16 -16.14 -18.06
N LEU A 463 17.42 -15.89 -18.36
CA LEU A 463 18.42 -15.44 -17.39
C LEU A 463 18.87 -14.02 -17.70
N GLY A 464 18.99 -13.17 -16.68
CA GLY A 464 19.44 -11.80 -16.86
C GLY A 464 19.38 -10.95 -15.59
N PHE A 465 19.05 -9.66 -15.75
CA PHE A 465 19.05 -8.66 -14.68
C PHE A 465 17.74 -7.86 -14.64
N ASP A 466 17.42 -7.28 -13.49
CA ASP A 466 16.27 -6.40 -13.26
C ASP A 466 16.51 -4.93 -13.61
N GLN A 467 17.72 -4.58 -14.04
CA GLN A 467 18.09 -3.25 -14.52
C GLN A 467 18.20 -3.28 -16.05
N ALA A 468 17.65 -2.26 -16.72
CA ALA A 468 17.76 -2.11 -18.17
C ALA A 468 19.17 -1.72 -18.61
N ASN A 469 19.54 -2.09 -19.85
CA ASN A 469 20.77 -1.68 -20.53
C ASN A 469 22.08 -2.06 -19.80
N LEU A 470 22.09 -3.19 -19.07
CA LEU A 470 23.29 -3.69 -18.38
C LEU A 470 24.24 -4.51 -19.26
N ALA A 471 23.77 -4.95 -20.43
CA ALA A 471 24.55 -5.77 -21.35
C ALA A 471 24.83 -5.00 -22.63
N GLU A 472 26.10 -4.82 -22.95
CA GLU A 472 26.54 -4.32 -24.25
C GLU A 472 26.13 -5.29 -25.36
N PRO A 473 25.70 -4.84 -26.55
CA PRO A 473 25.10 -5.71 -27.56
C PRO A 473 25.96 -6.90 -28.02
N ASP A 474 27.27 -6.89 -27.80
CA ASP A 474 28.22 -7.91 -28.20
C ASP A 474 28.93 -8.61 -27.03
N TRP A 475 28.41 -8.48 -25.80
CA TRP A 475 28.96 -9.11 -24.58
C TRP A 475 29.27 -10.61 -24.73
N TYR A 476 28.48 -11.32 -25.55
CA TYR A 476 28.58 -12.76 -25.76
C TYR A 476 29.77 -13.18 -26.65
N LYS A 477 30.45 -12.24 -27.31
CA LYS A 477 31.61 -12.54 -28.17
C LYS A 477 32.89 -12.80 -27.38
N ASP A 478 32.97 -12.30 -26.15
CA ASP A 478 34.07 -12.58 -25.24
C ASP A 478 33.70 -13.73 -24.30
N SER A 479 34.31 -14.89 -24.50
CA SER A 479 34.07 -16.07 -23.67
C SER A 479 34.51 -15.88 -22.21
N ASN A 480 35.40 -14.91 -21.94
CA ASN A 480 35.84 -14.56 -20.59
C ASN A 480 34.95 -13.47 -19.95
N HIS A 481 33.95 -12.95 -20.68
CA HIS A 481 33.03 -11.96 -20.14
C HIS A 481 32.33 -12.53 -18.89
N PRO A 482 32.16 -11.77 -17.80
CA PRO A 482 31.54 -12.27 -16.56
C PRO A 482 30.18 -12.96 -16.78
N TYR A 483 29.38 -12.44 -17.72
CA TYR A 483 28.08 -13.02 -18.09
C TYR A 483 28.22 -14.37 -18.78
N CYS A 484 29.18 -14.50 -19.72
CA CYS A 484 29.50 -15.77 -20.37
C CYS A 484 29.93 -16.82 -19.34
N VAL A 485 30.84 -16.46 -18.43
CA VAL A 485 31.34 -17.35 -17.38
C VAL A 485 30.20 -17.80 -16.44
N ALA A 486 29.30 -16.89 -16.07
CA ALA A 486 28.14 -17.20 -15.23
C ALA A 486 27.18 -18.16 -15.92
N ILE A 487 26.79 -17.87 -17.17
CA ILE A 487 25.85 -18.69 -17.93
C ILE A 487 26.45 -20.07 -18.23
N ALA A 488 27.73 -20.13 -18.62
CA ALA A 488 28.44 -21.39 -18.86
C ALA A 488 28.37 -22.31 -17.63
N LYS A 489 28.63 -21.78 -16.43
CA LYS A 489 28.53 -22.55 -15.18
C LYS A 489 27.12 -23.05 -14.90
N ILE A 490 26.10 -22.24 -15.16
CA ILE A 490 24.70 -22.64 -14.97
C ILE A 490 24.34 -23.77 -15.94
N LEU A 491 24.65 -23.62 -17.23
CA LEU A 491 24.32 -24.61 -18.26
C LEU A 491 25.10 -25.92 -18.05
N ASP A 492 26.39 -25.84 -17.70
CA ASP A 492 27.21 -27.00 -17.37
C ASP A 492 26.65 -27.73 -16.15
N THR A 493 26.29 -27.00 -15.09
CA THR A 493 25.67 -27.60 -13.91
C THR A 493 24.37 -28.30 -14.28
N LEU A 494 23.53 -27.68 -15.11
CA LEU A 494 22.28 -28.29 -15.59
C LEU A 494 22.53 -29.56 -16.41
N SER A 495 23.57 -29.58 -17.25
CA SER A 495 23.93 -30.74 -18.06
C SER A 495 24.22 -31.99 -17.22
N THR A 496 24.66 -31.81 -15.97
CA THR A 496 24.93 -32.92 -15.03
C THR A 496 23.67 -33.51 -14.39
N TRP A 497 22.50 -32.88 -14.52
CA TRP A 497 21.29 -33.34 -13.84
C TRP A 497 20.76 -34.63 -14.46
N SER A 498 20.59 -35.66 -13.63
CA SER A 498 20.19 -37.00 -14.08
C SER A 498 18.84 -37.03 -14.83
N GLN A 499 17.94 -36.08 -14.59
CA GLN A 499 16.61 -36.01 -15.19
C GLN A 499 16.59 -35.22 -16.52
N LEU A 500 17.68 -34.55 -16.89
CA LEU A 500 17.74 -33.74 -18.10
C LEU A 500 17.81 -34.63 -19.35
N GLY A 501 16.86 -34.47 -20.27
CA GLY A 501 16.85 -35.18 -21.55
C GLY A 501 17.42 -34.33 -22.69
N ARG A 502 17.03 -33.06 -22.73
CA ARG A 502 17.51 -32.10 -23.72
C ARG A 502 17.60 -30.71 -23.10
N LEU A 503 18.68 -30.00 -23.41
CA LEU A 503 18.95 -28.63 -23.00
C LEU A 503 19.22 -27.81 -24.24
N GLU A 504 18.45 -26.75 -24.43
CA GLU A 504 18.59 -25.85 -25.57
C GLU A 504 18.75 -24.44 -25.06
N PHE A 505 19.54 -23.62 -25.74
CA PHE A 505 19.61 -22.20 -25.41
C PHE A 505 19.82 -21.29 -26.62
N LEU A 506 19.38 -20.04 -26.45
CA LEU A 506 19.48 -18.95 -27.40
C LEU A 506 20.05 -17.73 -26.66
N VAL A 507 21.16 -17.20 -27.15
CA VAL A 507 21.83 -16.02 -26.57
C VAL A 507 21.19 -14.73 -27.10
N SER A 508 21.11 -13.72 -26.23
CA SER A 508 20.56 -12.41 -26.53
C SER A 508 21.57 -11.27 -26.36
N THR A 509 21.35 -10.16 -27.06
CA THR A 509 22.15 -8.93 -27.01
C THR A 509 21.80 -8.02 -25.82
N GLY A 510 21.07 -8.51 -24.81
CA GLY A 510 20.57 -7.71 -23.69
C GLY A 510 19.08 -7.35 -23.78
N VAL A 511 18.47 -7.49 -24.96
CA VAL A 511 17.02 -7.27 -25.20
C VAL A 511 16.26 -8.59 -25.22
N ASP A 512 14.93 -8.57 -25.19
CA ASP A 512 14.13 -9.79 -25.30
C ASP A 512 14.41 -10.51 -26.65
N PRO A 513 15.01 -11.72 -26.65
CA PRO A 513 15.42 -12.40 -27.87
C PRO A 513 14.25 -12.83 -28.75
N LEU A 514 13.03 -12.90 -28.20
CA LEU A 514 11.85 -13.38 -28.93
C LEU A 514 11.15 -12.29 -29.76
N LEU A 515 11.53 -11.01 -29.59
CA LEU A 515 10.93 -9.89 -30.33
C LEU A 515 11.49 -9.71 -31.74
N SER A 516 12.67 -10.25 -32.03
CA SER A 516 13.39 -10.01 -33.29
C SER A 516 13.97 -11.31 -33.85
N LEU A 517 13.18 -12.38 -33.83
CA LEU A 517 13.58 -13.67 -34.39
C LEU A 517 13.66 -13.62 -35.91
N GLN A 518 14.72 -14.21 -36.47
CA GLN A 518 14.82 -14.44 -37.91
C GLN A 518 13.76 -15.44 -38.39
N VAL A 519 13.38 -15.33 -39.66
CA VAL A 519 12.40 -16.22 -40.31
C VAL A 519 12.83 -17.70 -40.24
N GLN A 520 14.14 -17.96 -40.26
CA GLN A 520 14.71 -19.28 -40.09
C GLN A 520 15.89 -19.19 -39.12
N LEU A 521 15.87 -19.99 -38.06
CA LEU A 521 16.93 -20.04 -37.05
C LEU A 521 17.78 -21.27 -37.26
N ASP A 522 19.10 -21.09 -37.24
CA ASP A 522 20.05 -22.20 -37.28
C ASP A 522 20.03 -22.94 -35.94
N ARG A 523 20.15 -24.28 -36.00
CA ARG A 523 20.18 -25.14 -34.81
C ARG A 523 21.41 -26.03 -34.87
N GLN A 524 22.32 -25.84 -33.92
CA GLN A 524 23.51 -26.66 -33.78
C GLN A 524 23.31 -27.71 -32.69
N MET A 525 23.55 -28.96 -33.06
CA MET A 525 23.30 -30.13 -32.21
C MET A 525 24.61 -30.64 -31.61
N TYR A 526 24.58 -30.91 -30.31
CA TYR A 526 25.67 -31.46 -29.53
C TYR A 526 25.17 -32.59 -28.65
N SER A 527 26.08 -33.46 -28.22
CA SER A 527 25.75 -34.45 -27.19
C SER A 527 25.86 -33.83 -25.80
N LEU A 528 24.94 -34.17 -24.89
CA LEU A 528 25.02 -33.79 -23.47
C LEU A 528 26.27 -34.32 -22.76
N SER A 529 27.00 -35.27 -23.34
CA SER A 529 28.33 -35.66 -22.84
C SER A 529 29.39 -34.58 -23.05
N GLN A 530 29.10 -33.56 -23.87
CA GLN A 530 29.93 -32.38 -24.05
C GLN A 530 29.38 -31.26 -23.18
N CYS A 531 30.26 -30.59 -22.41
CA CYS A 531 29.86 -29.45 -21.60
C CYS A 531 29.36 -28.30 -22.49
N PRO A 532 28.16 -27.74 -22.22
CA PRO A 532 27.65 -26.55 -22.92
C PRO A 532 28.64 -25.39 -23.02
N SER A 533 29.51 -25.19 -22.04
CA SER A 533 30.56 -24.17 -22.07
C SER A 533 31.50 -24.23 -23.29
N ARG A 534 31.64 -25.39 -23.96
CA ARG A 534 32.54 -25.53 -25.12
C ARG A 534 32.15 -24.68 -26.32
N VAL A 535 30.88 -24.30 -26.45
CA VAL A 535 30.42 -23.47 -27.58
C VAL A 535 30.57 -21.97 -27.31
N PHE A 536 31.02 -21.58 -26.11
CA PHE A 536 31.06 -20.18 -25.68
C PHE A 536 32.09 -19.33 -26.44
N GLU A 537 33.10 -19.97 -27.03
CA GLU A 537 34.09 -19.29 -27.89
C GLU A 537 33.50 -18.81 -29.23
N HIS A 538 32.34 -19.35 -29.63
CA HIS A 538 31.75 -19.13 -30.96
C HIS A 538 30.24 -18.81 -30.87
N LEU A 539 29.82 -18.11 -29.81
CA LEU A 539 28.41 -17.74 -29.65
C LEU A 539 27.98 -16.74 -30.71
N THR A 540 26.82 -17.03 -31.30
CA THR A 540 26.11 -16.15 -32.19
C THR A 540 24.68 -16.01 -31.72
N THR A 541 24.13 -14.81 -31.80
CA THR A 541 22.69 -14.58 -31.60
C THR A 541 21.90 -15.23 -32.73
N GLN A 542 20.59 -15.40 -32.53
CA GLN A 542 19.70 -15.99 -33.55
C GLN A 542 20.10 -17.43 -33.96
N LYS A 543 20.75 -18.16 -33.05
CA LYS A 543 21.13 -19.56 -33.21
C LYS A 543 20.78 -20.34 -31.96
N ILE A 544 20.18 -21.51 -32.13
CA ILE A 544 19.84 -22.42 -31.04
C ILE A 544 20.98 -23.43 -30.89
N TYR A 545 21.52 -23.50 -29.69
CA TYR A 545 22.48 -24.54 -29.30
C TYR A 545 21.71 -25.61 -28.54
N SER A 546 21.68 -26.83 -29.07
CA SER A 546 20.89 -27.94 -28.53
C SER A 546 21.82 -29.06 -28.09
N PHE A 547 21.66 -29.49 -26.85
CA PHE A 547 22.40 -30.57 -26.21
C PHE A 547 21.41 -31.68 -25.88
N GLU A 548 21.60 -32.85 -26.48
CA GLU A 548 20.72 -34.01 -26.32
C GLU A 548 21.46 -35.23 -25.79
N ARG A 549 20.75 -36.07 -25.04
CA ARG A 549 21.30 -37.29 -24.44
C ARG A 549 21.43 -38.45 -25.41
#